data_AF-A0A942BZV6-F1
#
_entry.id   AF-A0A942BZV6-F1
#
_cell.length_a   1.000
_cell.length_b   1.000
_cell.length_c   1.000
_cell.angle_alpha   90.00
_cell.angle_beta   90.00
_cell.angle_gamma   90.00
#
_symmetry.space_group_name_H-M   'P 1'
#
loop_
_entity.id
_entity.type
_entity.pdbx_description
1 polymer ?
#
loop_
_entity_poly.entity_id
_entity_poly.type
_entity_poly.pdbx_seq_one_letter_code
_entity_poly.pdbx_strand_id
1 'polypeptide(L)'
;MSVQTITIEVDQLTAVILKSKAEAKGLTISDLLRSLAENEAPIPPPFETASPEERARAVEEWANRPRSMAPPLSDEAISRDHIYGEREEKQL
;
A
#
# COMPACT_ATOMS: atom_id res chain seq x y z
N MET A 1 -20.06 20.07 -3.12
CA MET A 1 -18.89 19.17 -3.30
C MET A 1 -17.64 20.01 -3.10
N SER A 2 -16.77 19.65 -2.17
CA SER A 2 -15.51 20.37 -1.95
C SER A 2 -14.53 20.06 -3.08
N VAL A 3 -14.09 21.07 -3.82
CA VAL A 3 -13.04 20.92 -4.83
C VAL A 3 -11.68 21.04 -4.12
N GLN A 4 -10.78 20.09 -4.33
CA GLN A 4 -9.40 20.15 -3.85
C GLN A 4 -8.46 20.27 -5.05
N THR A 5 -7.43 21.10 -4.93
CA THR A 5 -6.39 21.28 -5.96
C THR A 5 -5.11 20.59 -5.50
N ILE A 6 -4.58 19.71 -6.34
CA ILE A 6 -3.31 19.02 -6.11
C ILE A 6 -2.32 19.49 -7.17
N THR A 7 -1.15 19.93 -6.74
CA THR A 7 -0.03 20.34 -7.61
C THR A 7 1.00 19.22 -7.64
N ILE A 8 1.45 18.85 -8.84
CA ILE A 8 2.40 17.77 -9.05
C ILE A 8 3.58 18.33 -9.83
N GLU A 9 4.78 18.20 -9.29
CA GLU A 9 6.01 18.53 -10.00
C GLU A 9 6.44 17.31 -10.82
N VAL A 10 6.74 17.54 -12.10
CA VAL A 10 7.20 16.50 -13.02
C VAL A 10 8.41 17.03 -13.79
N ASP A 11 9.32 16.13 -14.12
CA ASP A 11 10.44 16.46 -15.00
C ASP A 11 9.95 16.80 -16.42
N GLN A 12 10.84 17.41 -17.21
CA GLN A 12 10.49 17.90 -18.54
C GLN A 12 10.11 16.77 -19.52
N LEU A 13 10.71 15.59 -19.40
CA LEU A 13 10.41 14.47 -20.28
C LEU A 13 9.01 13.90 -19.96
N THR A 14 8.70 13.77 -18.67
CA THR A 14 7.36 13.37 -18.22
C THR A 14 6.28 14.38 -18.65
N ALA A 15 6.56 15.68 -18.57
CA ALA A 15 5.62 16.72 -19.02
C ALA A 15 5.30 16.62 -20.53
N VAL A 16 6.29 16.30 -21.36
CA VAL A 16 6.09 16.08 -22.81
C VAL A 16 5.23 14.85 -23.07
N ILE A 17 5.47 13.76 -22.35
CA ILE A 17 4.68 12.53 -22.48
C ILE A 17 3.22 12.76 -22.06
N LEU A 18 2.98 13.49 -20.97
CA LEU A 18 1.62 13.80 -20.51
C LEU A 18 0.87 14.66 -21.53
N LYS A 19 1.54 15.67 -22.11
CA LYS A 19 0.97 16.50 -23.18
C LYS A 19 0.60 15.68 -24.41
N SER A 20 1.51 14.85 -24.91
CA SER A 20 1.24 14.04 -26.11
C SER A 20 0.12 13.02 -25.87
N LYS A 21 0.06 12.40 -24.69
CA LYS A 21 -1.03 11.49 -24.30
C LYS A 21 -2.38 12.21 -24.21
N ALA A 22 -2.40 13.45 -23.71
CA ALA A 22 -3.61 14.25 -23.62
C ALA A 22 -4.10 14.65 -25.03
N GLU A 23 -3.20 15.15 -25.88
CA GLU A 23 -3.48 15.51 -27.27
C GLU A 23 -3.98 14.33 -28.10
N ALA A 24 -3.34 13.17 -27.98
CA ALA A 24 -3.75 11.95 -28.70
C ALA A 24 -5.18 11.50 -28.35
N LYS A 25 -5.66 11.83 -27.14
CA LYS A 25 -7.02 11.55 -26.68
C LYS A 25 -7.98 12.74 -26.85
N GLY A 26 -7.51 13.89 -27.34
CA GLY A 26 -8.29 15.12 -27.44
C GLY A 26 -8.73 15.68 -26.08
N LEU A 27 -7.99 15.38 -25.02
CA LEU A 27 -8.30 15.76 -23.64
C LEU A 27 -7.33 16.84 -23.15
N THR A 28 -7.74 17.60 -22.13
CA THR A 28 -6.79 18.41 -21.35
C THR A 28 -5.94 17.50 -20.46
N ILE A 29 -4.77 17.96 -20.03
CA ILE A 29 -3.92 17.20 -19.09
C ILE A 29 -4.69 16.91 -17.79
N SER A 30 -5.45 17.88 -17.29
CA SER A 30 -6.25 17.74 -16.08
C SER A 30 -7.34 16.68 -16.23
N ASP A 31 -8.03 16.64 -17.38
CA ASP A 31 -9.06 15.64 -17.64
C ASP A 31 -8.47 14.24 -17.86
N LEU A 32 -7.30 14.16 -18.50
CA LEU A 32 -6.55 12.91 -18.63
C LEU A 32 -6.18 12.37 -17.24
N LEU A 33 -5.58 13.19 -16.38
CA LEU A 33 -5.18 12.77 -15.04
C LEU A 33 -6.40 12.40 -14.18
N ARG A 34 -7.50 13.16 -14.29
CA ARG A 34 -8.75 12.81 -13.62
C ARG A 34 -9.27 11.45 -14.09
N SER A 35 -9.32 11.22 -15.40
CA SER A 35 -9.79 9.95 -15.94
C SER A 35 -8.90 8.78 -15.52
N LEU A 36 -7.59 8.99 -15.38
CA LEU A 36 -6.68 7.95 -14.90
C LEU A 36 -6.93 7.63 -13.44
N ALA A 37 -7.14 8.64 -12.59
CA ALA A 37 -7.42 8.44 -11.17
C ALA A 37 -8.81 7.82 -10.92
N GLU A 38 -9.81 8.19 -11.71
CA GLU A 38 -11.18 7.65 -11.60
C GLU A 38 -11.29 6.22 -12.15
N ASN A 39 -10.50 5.88 -13.18
CA ASN A 39 -10.43 4.54 -13.76
C ASN A 39 -9.30 3.69 -13.19
N GLU A 40 -8.59 4.17 -12.17
CA GLU A 40 -7.66 3.35 -11.40
C GLU A 40 -8.50 2.36 -10.59
N ALA A 41 -8.80 1.22 -11.23
CA ALA A 41 -9.40 0.10 -10.52
C ALA A 41 -8.50 -0.21 -9.32
N PRO A 42 -9.07 -0.44 -8.13
CA PRO A 42 -8.26 -0.87 -6.99
C PRO A 42 -7.45 -2.07 -7.46
N ILE A 43 -6.12 -1.93 -7.46
CA ILE A 43 -5.23 -3.03 -7.76
C ILE A 43 -5.60 -4.10 -6.73
N PRO A 44 -6.20 -5.23 -7.16
CA PRO A 44 -6.56 -6.28 -6.22
C PRO A 44 -5.26 -6.63 -5.50
N PRO A 45 -5.29 -6.77 -4.17
CA PRO A 45 -4.09 -7.20 -3.49
C PRO A 45 -3.54 -8.46 -4.17
N PRO A 46 -2.22 -8.59 -4.30
CA PRO A 46 -1.60 -9.55 -5.22
C PRO A 46 -2.01 -11.02 -4.98
N PHE A 47 -2.59 -11.31 -3.83
CA PHE A 47 -3.13 -12.62 -3.46
C PHE A 47 -4.56 -12.91 -3.95
N GLU A 48 -5.35 -11.91 -4.35
CA GLU A 48 -6.70 -12.10 -4.88
C GLU A 48 -6.70 -12.64 -6.31
N THR A 49 -5.68 -12.29 -7.10
CA THR A 49 -5.50 -12.77 -8.47
C THR A 49 -4.54 -13.95 -8.56
N ALA A 50 -3.87 -14.31 -7.47
CA ALA A 50 -2.88 -15.38 -7.45
C ALA A 50 -3.53 -16.77 -7.48
N SER A 51 -2.99 -17.65 -8.31
CA SER A 51 -3.30 -19.08 -8.30
C SER A 51 -2.91 -19.72 -6.95
N PRO A 52 -3.48 -20.88 -6.60
CA PRO A 52 -3.07 -21.62 -5.41
C PRO A 52 -1.57 -21.91 -5.36
N GLU A 53 -0.95 -22.19 -6.50
CA GLU A 53 0.49 -22.49 -6.62
C GLU A 53 1.36 -21.27 -6.33
N GLU A 54 0.99 -20.10 -6.87
CA GLU A 54 1.70 -18.84 -6.61
C GLU A 54 1.59 -18.43 -5.14
N ARG A 55 0.43 -18.66 -4.52
CA ARG A 55 0.23 -18.43 -3.08
C ARG A 55 1.10 -19.35 -2.25
N ALA A 56 1.18 -20.64 -2.59
CA ALA A 56 2.04 -21.59 -1.90
C ALA A 56 3.51 -21.18 -1.99
N ARG A 57 3.98 -20.80 -3.20
CA ARG A 57 5.35 -20.32 -3.41
C ARG A 57 5.65 -19.05 -2.61
N ALA A 58 4.74 -18.09 -2.58
CA ALA A 58 4.92 -16.85 -1.80
C ALA A 58 5.05 -17.13 -0.29
N VAL A 59 4.30 -18.11 0.23
CA VAL A 59 4.40 -18.55 1.62
C VAL A 59 5.73 -19.25 1.89
N GLU A 60 6.17 -20.14 1.00
CA GLU A 60 7.49 -20.79 1.11
C GLU A 60 8.62 -19.77 1.09
N GLU A 61 8.57 -18.79 0.18
CA GLU A 61 9.55 -17.72 0.11
C GLU A 61 9.56 -16.89 1.40
N TRP A 62 8.39 -16.50 1.92
CA TRP A 62 8.29 -15.79 3.18
C TRP A 62 8.85 -16.61 4.35
N ALA A 63 8.54 -17.90 4.43
CA ALA A 63 8.99 -18.78 5.51
C ALA A 63 10.51 -18.99 5.48
N ASN A 64 11.10 -19.03 4.29
CA ASN A 64 12.53 -19.20 4.08
C ASN A 64 13.32 -17.88 4.17
N ARG A 65 12.65 -16.72 4.31
CA ARG A 65 13.35 -15.45 4.52
C ARG A 65 14.12 -15.52 5.83
N PRO A 66 15.39 -15.05 5.85
CA PRO A 66 16.11 -14.87 7.10
C PRO A 66 15.29 -13.95 8.00
N ARG A 67 14.90 -14.41 9.19
CA ARG A 67 14.24 -13.53 10.15
C ARG A 67 15.22 -12.39 10.45
N SER A 68 14.70 -11.16 10.47
CA SER A 68 15.46 -10.03 11.01
C SER A 68 16.01 -10.45 12.38
N MET A 69 17.27 -10.10 12.66
CA MET A 69 17.86 -10.20 13.99
C MET A 69 17.19 -9.19 14.92
N ALA A 70 15.89 -9.37 15.15
CA ALA A 70 15.18 -8.63 16.17
C ALA A 70 15.82 -9.01 17.51
N PRO A 71 16.14 -8.04 18.36
CA PRO A 71 16.59 -8.34 19.70
C PRO A 71 15.54 -9.21 20.41
N PRO A 72 15.96 -10.11 21.31
CA PRO A 72 15.01 -10.86 22.12
C PRO A 72 14.10 -9.88 22.86
N LEU A 73 12.83 -10.26 23.00
CA LEU A 73 11.88 -9.49 23.80
C LEU A 73 12.39 -9.39 25.24
N SER A 74 12.16 -8.24 25.89
CA SER A 74 12.45 -8.09 27.31
C SER A 74 11.51 -8.94 28.17
N ASP A 75 11.94 -9.32 29.37
CA ASP A 75 11.13 -10.06 30.33
C ASP A 75 9.82 -9.33 30.67
N GLU A 76 9.85 -7.99 30.67
CA GLU A 76 8.67 -7.15 30.82
C GLU A 76 7.70 -7.29 29.64
N ALA A 77 8.19 -7.28 28.40
CA ALA A 77 7.36 -7.39 27.20
C ALA A 77 6.65 -8.75 27.08
N ILE A 78 7.20 -9.80 27.69
CA ILE A 78 6.58 -11.13 27.76
C ILE A 78 5.89 -11.40 29.10
N SER A 79 5.93 -10.45 30.05
CA SER A 79 5.31 -10.62 31.36
C SER A 79 3.80 -10.72 31.22
N ARG A 80 3.22 -11.68 31.94
CA ARG A 80 1.77 -11.88 31.98
C ARG A 80 1.05 -10.62 32.47
N ASP A 81 1.61 -9.96 33.49
CA ASP A 81 1.02 -8.76 34.08
C ASP A 81 1.07 -7.58 33.10
N HIS A 82 2.09 -7.52 32.23
CA HIS A 82 2.17 -6.52 31.17
C HIS A 82 1.17 -6.80 30.02
N ILE A 83 0.99 -8.07 29.64
CA ILE A 83 0.09 -8.48 28.55
C ILE A 83 -1.40 -8.38 28.98
N TYR A 84 -1.70 -8.63 30.25
CA TYR A 84 -3.08 -8.75 30.75
C TYR A 84 -3.47 -7.71 31.81
N GLY A 85 -2.55 -6.85 32.28
CA GLY A 85 -2.79 -5.93 33.40
C GLY A 85 -4.03 -5.05 33.22
N GLU A 86 -4.24 -4.47 32.03
CA GLU A 86 -5.43 -3.66 31.76
C GLU A 86 -6.77 -4.44 31.85
N ARG A 87 -6.75 -5.76 31.67
CA ARG A 87 -7.95 -6.61 31.76
C ARG A 87 -8.28 -6.99 33.19
N GLU A 88 -7.28 -7.04 34.07
CA GLU A 88 -7.46 -7.34 35.49
C GLU A 88 -7.94 -6.08 36.24
N GLU A 89 -7.45 -4.89 35.88
CA GLU A 89 -7.88 -3.61 36.48
C GLU A 89 -9.32 -3.21 36.13
N LYS A 90 -9.84 -3.60 34.95
CA LYS A 90 -11.22 -3.29 34.52
C LYS A 90 -12.29 -4.23 35.10
N GLN A 91 -11.89 -5.23 35.88
CA GLN A 91 -12.81 -6.19 36.52
C GLN A 91 -13.04 -5.94 38.02
N LEU A 92 -12.48 -4.84 38.54
CA LEU A 92 -12.68 -4.32 39.90
C LEU A 92 -13.43 -2.98 39.85
#